data_AF-A0A521BH69-F1
#
_entry.id   AF-A0A521BH69-F1
#
_cell.length_a   1.000
_cell.length_b   1.000
_cell.length_c   1.000
_cell.angle_alpha   90.00
_cell.angle_beta   90.00
_cell.angle_gamma   90.00
#
_symmetry.space_group_name_H-M   'P 1'
#
loop_
_entity.id
_entity.type
_entity.pdbx_description
1 polymer ?
#
loop_
_entity_poly.entity_id
_entity_poly.type
_entity_poly.pdbx_seq_one_letter_code
_entity_poly.pdbx_strand_id
1 'polypeptide(L)'
;MKDTYVLNVHGNSFVVFSNQEDLQRLGILWSIAARFKNAFIYLPTRKNPLTSYLKECWSQNGLDLLLLQHHVQFPLKRWKTIRSNLRRGKVVSVKSRIDQDLNLTFEDYCLLWDQYPHDRLDVKQRYETLFLVGSSRVFHYMVPGFFQLSRSGPRLSGSGYHDHIHLDSFLKGETTDEYTSLAVDFYDRKMWSK
;
A
#
# COMPACT_ATOMS: atom_id res chain seq x y z
N MET A 1 7.46 -10.54 -3.82
CA MET A 1 6.39 -10.49 -2.83
C MET A 1 5.33 -11.49 -3.25
N LYS A 2 5.31 -12.63 -2.56
CA LYS A 2 4.46 -13.79 -2.88
C LYS A 2 3.27 -13.91 -1.93
N ASP A 3 3.37 -13.29 -0.76
CA ASP A 3 2.39 -13.35 0.31
C ASP A 3 1.92 -11.92 0.62
N THR A 4 1.56 -11.21 -0.46
CA THR A 4 0.91 -9.90 -0.41
C THR A 4 -0.34 -9.92 -1.26
N TYR A 5 -1.45 -9.50 -0.66
CA TYR A 5 -2.78 -9.50 -1.26
C TYR A 5 -3.40 -8.13 -1.08
N VAL A 6 -4.05 -7.61 -2.11
CA VAL A 6 -4.75 -6.33 -2.04
C VAL A 6 -6.20 -6.58 -2.37
N LEU A 7 -7.08 -6.33 -1.42
CA LEU A 7 -8.51 -6.62 -1.53
C LEU A 7 -9.32 -5.34 -1.40
N ASN A 8 -10.41 -5.26 -2.15
CA ASN A 8 -11.53 -4.41 -1.79
C ASN A 8 -12.43 -5.21 -0.85
N VAL A 9 -12.56 -4.76 0.39
CA VAL A 9 -13.30 -5.49 1.42
C VAL A 9 -14.77 -5.07 1.47
N HIS A 10 -15.08 -3.82 1.16
CA HIS A 10 -16.44 -3.29 1.04
C HIS A 10 -16.44 -1.87 0.45
N GLY A 11 -17.24 -1.59 -0.57
CA GLY A 11 -17.37 -0.23 -1.13
C GLY A 11 -16.02 0.38 -1.55
N ASN A 12 -15.64 1.49 -0.92
CA ASN A 12 -14.34 2.16 -1.09
C ASN A 12 -13.33 1.81 0.03
N SER A 13 -13.46 0.64 0.66
CA SER A 13 -12.55 0.14 1.70
C SER A 13 -11.58 -0.89 1.12
N PHE A 14 -10.29 -0.63 1.30
CA PHE A 14 -9.19 -1.43 0.78
C PHE A 14 -8.29 -1.92 1.89
N VAL A 15 -7.82 -3.16 1.77
CA VAL A 15 -6.85 -3.73 2.72
C VAL A 15 -5.71 -4.38 1.96
N VAL A 16 -4.48 -4.09 2.40
CA VAL A 16 -3.26 -4.76 1.95
C VAL A 16 -2.86 -5.79 3.01
N PHE A 17 -3.07 -7.06 2.74
CA PHE A 17 -2.63 -8.17 3.59
C PHE A 17 -1.21 -8.55 3.23
N SER A 18 -0.29 -8.59 4.19
CA SER A 18 1.10 -8.95 3.90
C SER A 18 1.79 -9.61 5.10
N ASN A 19 2.68 -10.57 4.83
CA ASN A 19 3.46 -11.22 5.88
C ASN A 19 4.64 -10.35 6.35
N GLN A 20 5.37 -10.81 7.35
CA GLN A 20 6.50 -10.06 7.93
C GLN A 20 7.53 -9.62 6.87
N GLU A 21 7.95 -10.54 6.00
CA GLU A 21 9.01 -10.30 5.01
C GLU A 21 8.54 -9.33 3.91
N ASP A 22 7.32 -9.52 3.40
CA ASP A 22 6.77 -8.68 2.36
C ASP A 22 6.36 -7.30 2.89
N LEU A 23 5.98 -7.15 4.17
CA LEU A 23 5.79 -5.83 4.80
C LEU A 23 7.06 -4.98 4.77
N GLN A 24 8.22 -5.54 5.09
CA GLN A 24 9.50 -4.83 4.99
C GLN A 24 9.78 -4.40 3.55
N ARG A 25 9.48 -5.27 2.58
CA ARG A 25 9.60 -4.95 1.16
C ARG A 25 8.64 -3.85 0.72
N LEU A 26 7.39 -3.86 1.20
CA LEU A 26 6.42 -2.80 0.95
C LEU A 26 6.94 -1.46 1.49
N GLY A 27 7.46 -1.43 2.73
CA GLY A 27 8.08 -0.23 3.28
C GLY A 27 9.24 0.30 2.42
N ILE A 28 10.12 -0.58 1.91
CA ILE A 28 11.18 -0.18 0.96
C ILE A 28 10.60 0.38 -0.33
N LEU A 29 9.53 -0.23 -0.87
CA LEU A 29 8.89 0.25 -2.09
C LEU A 29 8.22 1.61 -1.89
N TRP A 30 7.61 1.87 -0.73
CA TRP A 30 7.10 3.19 -0.37
C TRP A 30 8.22 4.23 -0.25
N SER A 31 9.36 3.88 0.34
CA SER A 31 10.57 4.72 0.35
C SER A 31 11.06 5.05 -1.07
N ILE A 32 11.05 4.06 -1.98
CA ILE A 32 11.38 4.29 -3.40
C ILE A 32 10.34 5.21 -4.04
N ALA A 33 9.03 4.96 -3.82
CA ALA A 33 7.96 5.81 -4.33
C ALA A 33 8.09 7.26 -3.83
N ALA A 34 8.52 7.45 -2.58
CA ALA A 34 8.78 8.76 -2.01
C ALA A 34 9.92 9.48 -2.72
N ARG A 35 11.02 8.80 -3.01
CA ARG A 35 12.23 9.45 -3.54
C ARG A 35 12.22 9.68 -5.04
N PHE A 36 11.67 8.74 -5.80
CA PHE A 36 11.75 8.79 -7.26
C PHE A 36 10.52 9.44 -7.85
N LYS A 37 10.64 10.74 -8.14
CA LYS A 37 9.54 11.58 -8.66
C LYS A 37 8.79 10.92 -9.83
N ASN A 38 9.48 10.31 -10.79
CA ASN A 38 8.82 9.75 -11.98
C ASN A 38 8.67 8.22 -11.94
N ALA A 39 8.78 7.61 -10.76
CA ALA A 39 8.63 6.17 -10.64
C ALA A 39 7.16 5.75 -10.65
N PHE A 40 6.89 4.68 -11.39
CA PHE A 40 5.68 3.89 -11.30
C PHE A 40 6.05 2.57 -10.65
N ILE A 41 5.57 2.34 -9.43
CA ILE A 41 5.79 1.07 -8.75
C ILE A 41 4.53 0.23 -8.94
N TYR A 42 4.61 -0.72 -9.87
CA TYR A 42 3.54 -1.67 -10.13
C TYR A 42 3.84 -3.02 -9.49
N LEU A 43 2.88 -3.49 -8.70
CA LEU A 43 2.92 -4.76 -7.99
C LEU A 43 1.79 -5.65 -8.51
N PRO A 44 2.11 -6.73 -9.25
CA PRO A 44 1.10 -7.61 -9.84
C PRO A 44 0.53 -8.60 -8.81
N THR A 45 0.04 -8.10 -7.68
CA THR A 45 -0.38 -8.87 -6.50
C THR A 45 -1.54 -9.82 -6.79
N ARG A 46 -2.37 -9.56 -7.81
CA ARG A 46 -3.43 -10.50 -8.21
C ARG A 46 -2.93 -11.84 -8.73
N LYS A 47 -1.63 -11.93 -9.08
CA LYS A 47 -0.99 -13.19 -9.47
C LYS A 47 -0.76 -14.12 -8.27
N ASN A 48 -0.83 -13.58 -7.05
CA ASN A 48 -0.76 -14.37 -5.83
C ASN A 48 -2.15 -14.99 -5.60
N PRO A 49 -2.29 -16.32 -5.61
CA PRO A 49 -3.58 -16.96 -5.40
C PRO A 49 -4.06 -16.67 -3.98
N LEU A 50 -5.30 -16.19 -3.86
CA LEU A 50 -5.93 -16.00 -2.55
C LEU A 50 -6.04 -17.34 -1.83
N THR A 51 -5.68 -17.34 -0.56
CA THR A 51 -5.88 -18.47 0.36
C THR A 51 -7.38 -18.68 0.63
N SER A 52 -7.79 -19.88 1.06
CA SER A 52 -9.19 -20.18 1.41
C SER A 52 -9.77 -19.18 2.42
N TYR A 53 -9.04 -18.90 3.50
CA TYR A 53 -9.42 -17.90 4.50
C TYR A 53 -9.79 -16.54 3.88
N LEU A 54 -8.87 -15.93 3.11
CA LEU A 54 -9.14 -14.65 2.44
C LEU A 54 -10.35 -14.72 1.47
N LYS A 55 -10.58 -15.85 0.79
CA LYS A 55 -11.74 -16.02 -0.12
C LYS A 55 -13.06 -16.14 0.64
N GLU A 56 -13.04 -16.81 1.79
CA GLU A 56 -14.21 -16.98 2.66
C GLU A 56 -14.61 -15.66 3.32
N CYS A 57 -13.63 -14.91 3.80
CA CYS A 57 -13.87 -13.60 4.41
C CYS A 57 -14.24 -12.51 3.38
N TRP A 58 -13.67 -12.57 2.16
CA TRP A 58 -13.89 -11.57 1.13
C TRP A 58 -14.15 -12.23 -0.23
N SER A 59 -15.36 -12.03 -0.76
CA SER A 59 -15.83 -12.60 -2.03
C SER A 59 -15.23 -11.97 -3.29
N GLN A 60 -14.26 -11.07 -3.13
CA GLN A 60 -13.68 -10.26 -4.22
C GLN A 60 -12.35 -10.84 -4.72
N ASN A 61 -12.10 -10.60 -6.02
CA ASN A 61 -10.80 -10.93 -6.60
C ASN A 61 -9.70 -10.00 -6.07
N GLY A 62 -8.48 -10.53 -5.97
CA GLY A 62 -7.31 -9.71 -5.65
C GLY A 62 -7.05 -8.63 -6.70
N LEU A 63 -6.66 -7.45 -6.23
CA LEU A 63 -6.24 -6.32 -7.04
C LEU A 63 -4.72 -6.35 -7.24
N ASP A 64 -4.26 -5.79 -8.36
CA ASP A 64 -2.90 -5.28 -8.45
C ASP A 64 -2.77 -3.98 -7.65
N LEU A 65 -1.56 -3.60 -7.28
CA LEU A 65 -1.27 -2.33 -6.61
C LEU A 65 -0.34 -1.47 -7.45
N LEU A 66 -0.63 -0.18 -7.54
CA LEU A 66 0.19 0.77 -8.25
C LEU A 66 0.40 2.05 -7.43
N LEU A 67 1.67 2.38 -7.18
CA LEU A 67 2.08 3.63 -6.53
C LEU A 67 2.57 4.61 -7.59
N LEU A 68 2.06 5.84 -7.54
CA LEU A 68 2.53 6.92 -8.40
C LEU A 68 2.54 8.25 -7.66
N GLN A 69 3.51 9.10 -8.02
CA GLN A 69 3.46 10.49 -7.56
C GLN A 69 2.45 11.29 -8.38
N HIS A 70 1.67 12.12 -7.70
CA HIS A 70 0.60 12.95 -8.28
C HIS A 70 1.07 13.90 -9.40
N HIS A 71 2.31 14.41 -9.37
CA HIS A 71 2.82 15.30 -10.43
C HIS A 71 3.01 14.59 -11.78
N VAL A 72 2.99 13.26 -11.82
CA VAL A 72 3.09 12.50 -13.07
C VAL A 72 1.80 12.63 -13.90
N GLN A 73 0.68 13.06 -13.28
CA GLN A 73 -0.61 13.29 -13.95
C GLN A 73 -1.05 12.11 -14.83
N PHE A 74 -0.78 10.89 -14.37
CA PHE A 74 -0.97 9.68 -15.17
C PHE A 74 -2.46 9.45 -15.50
N PRO A 75 -2.82 9.24 -16.77
CA PRO A 75 -4.21 8.98 -17.15
C PRO A 75 -4.62 7.55 -16.78
N LEU A 76 -5.20 7.36 -15.58
CA LEU A 76 -5.57 6.03 -15.06
C LEU A 76 -6.40 5.17 -16.03
N LYS A 77 -7.23 5.80 -16.88
CA LYS A 77 -8.04 5.13 -17.92
C LYS A 77 -7.19 4.39 -18.98
N ARG A 78 -5.94 4.79 -19.18
CA ARG A 78 -5.01 4.10 -20.10
C ARG A 78 -4.30 2.91 -19.48
N TRP A 79 -4.50 2.68 -18.17
CA TRP A 79 -3.78 1.65 -17.44
C TRP A 79 -3.96 0.25 -18.02
N LYS A 80 -5.19 -0.13 -18.39
CA LYS A 80 -5.46 -1.46 -18.95
C LYS A 80 -4.58 -1.75 -20.18
N THR A 81 -4.46 -0.77 -21.08
CA THR A 81 -3.62 -0.83 -22.29
C THR A 81 -2.13 -0.81 -21.94
N ILE A 82 -1.71 -0.02 -20.98
CA ILE A 82 -0.29 0.04 -20.58
C ILE A 82 0.13 -1.28 -19.93
N ARG A 83 -0.67 -1.78 -18.99
CA ARG A 83 -0.45 -3.05 -18.29
C ARG A 83 -0.35 -4.23 -19.25
N SER A 84 -1.18 -4.28 -20.30
CA SER A 84 -1.11 -5.35 -21.31
C SER A 84 0.15 -5.30 -22.17
N ASN A 85 0.79 -4.14 -22.28
CA ASN A 85 2.01 -3.93 -23.05
C ASN A 85 3.29 -4.00 -22.19
N LEU A 86 3.18 -4.26 -20.88
CA LEU A 86 4.35 -4.43 -20.02
C LEU A 86 5.12 -5.68 -20.45
N ARG A 87 6.35 -5.46 -20.91
CA ARG A 87 7.31 -6.52 -21.25
C ARG A 87 8.29 -6.72 -20.10
N ARG A 88 9.03 -7.83 -20.16
CA ARG A 88 10.14 -8.07 -19.22
C ARG A 88 11.12 -6.89 -19.31
N GLY A 89 11.23 -6.15 -18.21
CA GLY A 89 12.16 -5.03 -18.11
C GLY A 89 13.59 -5.49 -17.82
N LYS A 90 14.50 -4.52 -17.70
CA LYS A 90 15.84 -4.73 -17.18
C LYS A 90 15.79 -4.84 -15.65
N VAL A 91 16.59 -5.74 -15.08
CA VAL A 91 16.79 -5.80 -13.64
C VAL A 91 17.67 -4.61 -13.25
N VAL A 92 17.23 -3.84 -12.26
CA VAL A 92 17.95 -2.68 -11.74
C VAL A 92 18.02 -2.79 -10.22
N SER A 93 19.18 -2.50 -9.66
CA SER A 93 19.37 -2.38 -8.21
C SER A 93 19.18 -0.94 -7.78
N VAL A 94 18.36 -0.73 -6.75
CA VAL A 94 18.12 0.58 -6.15
C VAL A 94 18.65 0.54 -4.72
N LYS A 95 19.53 1.46 -4.35
CA LYS A 95 20.00 1.57 -2.96
C LYS A 95 18.84 2.01 -2.07
N SER A 96 18.55 1.22 -1.05
CA SER A 96 17.64 1.60 0.03
C SER A 96 18.27 2.73 0.87
N ARG A 97 17.44 3.64 1.38
CA ARG A 97 17.82 4.65 2.39
C ARG A 97 16.98 4.50 3.66
N ILE A 98 16.56 3.27 3.93
CA ILE A 98 15.56 2.99 4.94
C ILE A 98 15.92 3.52 6.34
N ASP A 99 17.20 3.49 6.70
CA ASP A 99 17.66 4.02 8.00
C ASP A 99 17.33 5.51 8.16
N GLN A 100 17.36 6.27 7.07
CA GLN A 100 16.95 7.68 7.05
C GLN A 100 15.42 7.80 7.06
N ASP A 101 14.73 6.96 6.29
CA ASP A 101 13.27 7.00 6.17
C ASP A 101 12.53 6.53 7.43
N LEU A 102 13.22 5.85 8.35
CA LEU A 102 12.66 5.42 9.64
C LEU A 102 12.85 6.45 10.76
N ASN A 103 13.71 7.45 10.58
CA ASN A 103 14.00 8.47 11.60
C ASN A 103 13.09 9.69 11.47
N LEU A 104 11.78 9.46 11.37
CA LEU A 104 10.78 10.53 11.38
C LEU A 104 10.49 10.98 12.81
N THR A 105 10.51 12.29 13.02
CA THR A 105 10.19 12.93 14.30
C THR A 105 8.68 13.23 14.41
N PHE A 106 8.22 13.52 15.62
CA PHE A 106 6.84 13.98 15.81
C PHE A 106 6.57 15.28 15.04
N GLU A 107 7.53 16.19 15.05
CA GLU A 107 7.49 17.44 14.29
C GLU A 107 7.34 17.18 12.79
N ASP A 108 8.03 16.18 12.24
CA ASP A 108 7.84 15.79 10.85
C ASP A 108 6.38 15.40 10.60
N TYR A 109 5.77 14.58 11.45
CA TYR A 109 4.36 14.23 11.30
C TYR A 109 3.44 15.45 11.40
N CYS A 110 3.68 16.35 12.35
CA CYS A 110 2.96 17.63 12.46
C CYS A 110 3.04 18.44 11.16
N LEU A 111 4.19 18.52 10.48
CA LEU A 111 4.31 19.24 9.21
C LEU A 111 3.42 18.70 8.09
N LEU A 112 3.05 17.42 8.12
CA LEU A 112 2.10 16.86 7.17
C LEU A 112 0.67 17.38 7.42
N TRP A 113 0.33 17.53 8.69
CA TRP A 113 -1.01 17.85 9.18
C TRP A 113 -1.25 19.34 9.35
N ASP A 114 -0.24 20.12 9.66
CA ASP A 114 -0.38 21.55 9.99
C ASP A 114 -0.21 22.45 8.76
N GLN A 115 0.31 21.92 7.66
CA GLN A 115 0.47 22.68 6.42
C GLN A 115 -0.75 22.56 5.52
N TYR A 116 -1.44 23.68 5.28
CA TYR A 116 -2.53 23.79 4.33
C TYR A 116 -2.04 24.25 2.93
N PRO A 117 -2.51 23.64 1.82
CA PRO A 117 -3.41 22.49 1.78
C PRO A 117 -2.71 21.22 2.23
N HIS A 118 -3.43 20.40 3.01
CA HIS A 118 -2.90 19.12 3.48
C HIS A 118 -2.49 18.27 2.28
N ASP A 119 -1.32 17.67 2.39
CA ASP A 119 -0.83 16.75 1.39
C ASP A 119 -1.43 15.37 1.65
N ARG A 120 -2.18 14.85 0.69
CA ARG A 120 -3.06 13.69 0.86
C ARG A 120 -2.81 12.63 -0.20
N LEU A 121 -3.13 11.39 0.16
CA LEU A 121 -3.19 10.24 -0.71
C LEU A 121 -4.57 10.15 -1.36
N ASP A 122 -4.60 10.11 -2.69
CA ASP A 122 -5.78 9.78 -3.47
C ASP A 122 -5.77 8.28 -3.78
N VAL A 123 -6.82 7.59 -3.35
CA VAL A 123 -6.97 6.14 -3.48
C VAL A 123 -8.09 5.85 -4.46
N LYS A 124 -7.76 5.15 -5.54
CA LYS A 124 -8.70 4.88 -6.62
C LYS A 124 -8.60 3.43 -7.06
N GLN A 125 -9.72 2.74 -7.09
CA GLN A 125 -9.83 1.49 -7.84
C GLN A 125 -10.24 1.78 -9.28
N ARG A 126 -9.46 1.25 -10.24
CA ARG A 126 -9.83 1.21 -11.66
C ARG A 126 -9.40 -0.11 -12.26
N TYR A 127 -10.34 -0.80 -12.92
CA TYR A 127 -10.13 -2.17 -13.38
C TYR A 127 -9.74 -3.07 -12.19
N GLU A 128 -8.82 -4.02 -12.40
CA GLU A 128 -8.28 -4.90 -11.38
C GLU A 128 -7.02 -4.31 -10.73
N THR A 129 -7.02 -3.00 -10.44
CA THR A 129 -5.86 -2.29 -9.86
C THR A 129 -6.30 -1.20 -8.89
N LEU A 130 -5.66 -1.21 -7.71
CA LEU A 130 -5.71 -0.13 -6.73
C LEU A 130 -4.57 0.85 -7.02
N PHE A 131 -4.91 2.12 -7.18
CA PHE A 131 -3.97 3.22 -7.40
C PHE A 131 -3.85 4.01 -6.11
N LEU A 132 -2.61 4.18 -5.65
CA LEU A 132 -2.25 5.09 -4.58
C LEU A 132 -1.49 6.25 -5.22
N VAL A 133 -2.13 7.42 -5.27
CA VAL A 133 -1.62 8.64 -5.90
C VAL A 133 -1.32 9.64 -4.79
N GLY A 134 -0.04 9.88 -4.52
CA GLY A 134 0.38 10.77 -3.42
C GLY A 134 1.58 11.61 -3.79
N SER A 135 2.03 12.47 -2.88
CA SER A 135 3.32 13.14 -3.03
C SER A 135 4.47 12.25 -2.56
N SER A 136 5.70 12.70 -2.84
CA SER A 136 6.91 12.18 -2.20
C SER A 136 6.77 12.10 -0.68
N ARG A 137 6.21 13.15 -0.09
CA ARG A 137 6.11 13.35 1.35
C ARG A 137 5.12 12.37 1.98
N VAL A 138 3.91 12.25 1.42
CA VAL A 138 2.89 11.30 1.91
C VAL A 138 3.39 9.86 1.88
N PHE A 139 4.08 9.44 0.81
CA PHE A 139 4.64 8.09 0.75
C PHE A 139 5.73 7.87 1.81
N HIS A 140 6.55 8.88 2.08
CA HIS A 140 7.61 8.80 3.08
C HIS A 140 7.05 8.60 4.50
N TYR A 141 6.01 9.34 4.90
CA TYR A 141 5.40 9.22 6.23
C TYR A 141 4.78 7.87 6.54
N MET A 142 4.39 7.11 5.52
CA MET A 142 3.83 5.76 5.69
C MET A 142 4.91 4.70 5.96
N VAL A 143 6.18 4.97 5.62
CA VAL A 143 7.26 3.97 5.67
C VAL A 143 7.42 3.35 7.07
N PRO A 144 7.51 4.11 8.18
CA PRO A 144 7.69 3.51 9.50
C PRO A 144 6.59 2.53 9.90
N GLY A 145 5.35 2.78 9.48
CA GLY A 145 4.20 1.93 9.79
C GLY A 145 4.40 0.49 9.29
N PHE A 146 4.90 0.30 8.07
CA PHE A 146 5.19 -1.04 7.52
C PHE A 146 6.23 -1.79 8.34
N PHE A 147 7.30 -1.11 8.76
CA PHE A 147 8.37 -1.73 9.55
C PHE A 147 7.92 -2.02 10.97
N GLN A 148 7.14 -1.13 11.58
CA GLN A 148 6.51 -1.37 12.88
C GLN A 148 5.61 -2.60 12.81
N LEU A 149 4.67 -2.63 11.86
CA LEU A 149 3.75 -3.75 11.67
C LEU A 149 4.49 -5.07 11.38
N SER A 150 5.60 -5.04 10.63
CA SER A 150 6.42 -6.23 10.40
C SER A 150 7.03 -6.80 11.70
N ARG A 151 7.24 -5.98 12.73
CA ARG A 151 7.81 -6.40 14.02
C ARG A 151 6.73 -6.83 15.01
N SER A 152 5.62 -6.10 15.07
CA SER A 152 4.52 -6.35 16.02
C SER A 152 3.55 -7.42 15.52
N GLY A 153 3.31 -7.48 14.21
CA GLY A 153 2.36 -8.40 13.58
C GLY A 153 2.50 -9.86 13.99
N PRO A 154 3.69 -10.49 13.87
CA PRO A 154 3.88 -11.88 14.28
C PRO A 154 3.65 -12.15 15.78
N ARG A 155 3.72 -11.12 16.63
CA ARG A 155 3.59 -11.24 18.09
C ARG A 155 2.15 -11.11 18.55
N LEU A 156 1.40 -10.25 17.87
CA LEU A 156 0.03 -9.90 18.24
C LEU A 156 -0.99 -10.74 17.48
N SER A 157 -0.64 -11.28 16.31
CA SER A 157 -1.56 -12.05 15.49
C SER A 157 -1.71 -13.49 15.95
N GLY A 158 -2.95 -13.90 16.25
CA GLY A 158 -3.31 -15.24 16.69
C GLY A 158 -4.83 -15.38 16.89
N SER A 159 -5.37 -16.60 16.80
CA SER A 159 -6.79 -17.00 17.03
C SER A 159 -7.84 -15.87 17.03
N GLY A 160 -8.04 -15.20 15.89
CA GLY A 160 -9.08 -14.17 15.68
C GLY A 160 -8.61 -12.71 15.84
N TYR A 161 -7.37 -12.48 16.26
CA TYR A 161 -6.75 -11.14 16.34
C TYR A 161 -5.70 -10.97 15.23
N HIS A 162 -5.70 -9.81 14.59
CA HIS A 162 -4.70 -9.38 13.61
C HIS A 162 -4.20 -7.99 13.97
N ASP A 163 -2.90 -7.79 13.84
CA ASP A 163 -2.31 -6.46 13.92
C ASP A 163 -2.46 -5.74 12.58
N HIS A 164 -2.75 -4.45 12.61
CA HIS A 164 -2.95 -3.65 11.42
C HIS A 164 -2.64 -2.18 11.65
N ILE A 165 -2.42 -1.47 10.56
CA ILE A 165 -2.29 -0.02 10.56
C ILE A 165 -3.33 0.59 9.61
N HIS A 166 -4.00 1.63 10.09
CA HIS A 166 -4.86 2.47 9.26
C HIS A 166 -4.01 3.52 8.55
N LEU A 167 -4.15 3.60 7.23
CA LEU A 167 -3.58 4.67 6.40
C LEU A 167 -4.64 5.74 6.07
N ASP A 168 -5.83 5.64 6.68
CA ASP A 168 -6.98 6.52 6.49
C ASP A 168 -6.66 7.99 6.75
N SER A 169 -5.79 8.23 7.72
CA SER A 169 -5.32 9.55 8.10
C SER A 169 -4.64 10.25 6.90
N PHE A 170 -3.96 9.52 6.02
CA PHE A 170 -3.33 10.10 4.85
C PHE A 170 -4.30 10.39 3.70
N LEU A 171 -5.53 9.89 3.73
CA LEU A 171 -6.44 9.93 2.60
C LEU A 171 -7.00 11.33 2.35
N LYS A 172 -7.30 11.62 1.08
CA LYS A 172 -8.06 12.81 0.71
C LYS A 172 -9.52 12.61 1.12
N GLY A 173 -9.98 13.27 2.18
CA GLY A 173 -11.39 13.21 2.60
C GLY A 173 -11.83 14.47 3.31
N GLU A 174 -12.86 15.15 2.79
CA GLU A 174 -13.68 16.08 3.58
C GLU A 174 -15.08 16.42 3.00
N THR A 175 -15.51 15.91 1.83
CA THR A 175 -16.75 16.45 1.21
C THR A 175 -17.72 15.49 0.51
N THR A 176 -17.66 14.16 0.68
CA THR A 176 -18.68 13.26 0.08
C THR A 176 -19.01 12.07 0.97
N ASP A 177 -20.29 11.66 1.00
CA ASP A 177 -20.89 10.58 1.80
C ASP A 177 -20.27 9.17 1.62
N GLU A 178 -19.25 9.00 0.77
CA GLU A 178 -18.53 7.75 0.58
C GLU A 178 -17.18 7.80 1.30
N TYR A 179 -17.14 7.30 2.55
CA TYR A 179 -15.89 7.08 3.28
C TYR A 179 -14.99 6.11 2.51
N THR A 180 -13.78 6.56 2.16
CA THR A 180 -12.73 5.71 1.61
C THR A 180 -11.80 5.31 2.74
N SER A 181 -11.45 4.03 2.82
CA SER A 181 -10.47 3.53 3.78
C SER A 181 -9.40 2.68 3.14
N LEU A 182 -8.22 2.71 3.76
CA LEU A 182 -7.05 1.96 3.37
C LEU A 182 -6.34 1.49 4.65
N ALA A 183 -6.27 0.17 4.82
CA ALA A 183 -5.49 -0.44 5.89
C ALA A 183 -4.41 -1.38 5.35
N VAL A 184 -3.41 -1.65 6.18
CA VAL A 184 -2.42 -2.69 5.96
C VAL A 184 -2.49 -3.66 7.13
N ASP A 185 -2.77 -4.92 6.83
CA ASP A 185 -2.94 -5.98 7.82
C ASP A 185 -1.74 -6.93 7.77
N PHE A 186 -1.24 -7.28 8.95
CA PHE A 186 -0.34 -8.41 9.06
C PHE A 186 -1.12 -9.69 8.74
N TYR A 187 -0.64 -10.43 7.75
CA TYR A 187 -1.21 -11.70 7.35
C TYR A 187 -0.12 -12.68 6.94
N ASP A 188 0.04 -13.74 7.73
CA ASP A 188 0.85 -14.89 7.33
C ASP A 188 -0.05 -16.07 7.03
N ARG A 189 -0.05 -16.50 5.76
CA ARG A 189 -0.83 -17.66 5.32
C ARG A 189 -0.58 -18.90 6.17
N LYS A 190 0.61 -19.10 6.72
CA LYS A 190 0.94 -20.26 7.56
C LYS A 190 0.26 -20.21 8.91
N MET A 191 -0.01 -19.01 9.42
CA MET A 191 -0.69 -18.80 10.69
C MET A 191 -2.22 -18.94 10.56
N TRP A 192 -2.76 -18.66 9.37
CA TRP A 192 -4.20 -18.55 9.12
C TRP A 192 -4.80 -19.66 8.25
N SER A 193 -4.00 -20.58 7.70
CA SER A 193 -4.47 -21.71 6.88
C SER A 193 -4.90 -22.94 7.71
N LYS A 194 -5.60 -22.76 8.83
CA LYS A 194 -6.13 -23.89 9.61
C LYS A 194 -7.44 -24.41 9.02
#